data_AF-A0A6V7UEV0-F1
#
_entry.id   AF-A0A6V7UEV0-F1
#
_cell.length_a   1.000
_cell.length_b   1.000
_cell.length_c   1.000
_cell.angle_alpha   90.00
_cell.angle_beta   90.00
_cell.angle_gamma   90.00
#
_symmetry.space_group_name_H-M   'P 1'
#
loop_
_entity.id
_entity.type
_entity.pdbx_description
1 polymer ?
#
loop_
_entity_poly.entity_id
_entity_poly.type
_entity_poly.pdbx_seq_one_letter_code
_entity_poly.pdbx_strand_id
1 'polypeptide(L)'
;MKFFPPEVQLDIFKYLNFNQLLNIQQTNFYFKNFINEYEEELARMKLDKLVILCLHKGKSDKYNSFNPNPKLYDFEISEELEKKWKCGIEEHIPMLLGISGSRSDCFFLLGQGSKYLEFPIVPKNIEEMKIARYLLQQLSKYFFEYVQVDQFVFNPKMIELLFDGNKTKIPLQIHSREANIIIYYNYYNYLLNFALNHLISNQFTVRIEKIDNLEQYINILFEILTNGGNKFSKIIYEHPASFQLFNLIKLHIQTSKNISEMVKEIKFCRIKVRRNNNLKTTNYQLSNIYNPEIKFSVYIEVKYYRTDLDVEIKRIN
;
A
#
# COMPACT_ATOMS: atom_id res chain seq x y z
N MET A 1 -9.53 -1.27 35.08
CA MET A 1 -9.60 -1.45 33.60
C MET A 1 -10.50 -2.60 33.19
N LYS A 2 -10.28 -3.84 33.67
CA LYS A 2 -11.10 -5.03 33.31
C LYS A 2 -12.61 -4.92 33.58
N PHE A 3 -13.03 -3.98 34.43
CA PHE A 3 -14.42 -3.76 34.79
C PHE A 3 -15.14 -2.76 33.88
N PHE A 4 -14.44 -2.10 32.95
CA PHE A 4 -15.08 -1.19 32.00
C PHE A 4 -15.63 -1.96 30.80
N PRO A 5 -16.72 -1.49 30.14
CA PRO A 5 -17.14 -2.01 28.84
C PRO A 5 -16.02 -1.92 27.79
N PRO A 6 -15.97 -2.83 26.79
CA PRO A 6 -14.95 -2.83 25.76
C PRO A 6 -14.76 -1.47 25.06
N GLU A 7 -15.85 -0.77 24.77
CA GLU A 7 -15.83 0.54 24.09
C GLU A 7 -15.07 1.59 24.93
N VAL A 8 -15.32 1.61 26.24
CA VAL A 8 -14.63 2.52 27.17
C VAL A 8 -13.16 2.16 27.30
N GLN A 9 -12.82 0.86 27.31
CA GLN A 9 -11.42 0.43 27.34
C GLN A 9 -10.67 0.84 26.08
N LEU A 10 -11.31 0.70 24.92
CA LEU A 10 -10.78 1.10 23.63
C LEU A 10 -10.54 2.61 23.56
N ASP A 11 -11.50 3.41 24.01
CA ASP A 11 -11.35 4.85 24.09
C ASP A 11 -10.17 5.24 24.98
N ILE A 12 -9.97 4.58 26.11
CA ILE A 12 -8.78 4.83 26.95
C ILE A 12 -7.50 4.45 26.20
N PHE A 13 -7.46 3.30 25.53
CA PHE A 13 -6.28 2.82 24.81
C PHE A 13 -5.91 3.69 23.60
N LYS A 14 -6.86 4.40 22.99
CA LYS A 14 -6.60 5.40 21.93
C LYS A 14 -5.73 6.57 22.40
N TYR A 15 -5.68 6.85 23.70
CA TYR A 15 -4.81 7.89 24.28
C TYR A 15 -3.40 7.41 24.64
N LEU A 16 -3.13 6.11 24.53
CA LEU A 16 -1.82 5.55 24.83
C LEU A 16 -0.92 5.58 23.59
N ASN A 17 0.35 5.92 23.79
CA ASN A 17 1.33 5.77 22.71
C ASN A 17 1.70 4.29 22.51
N PHE A 18 2.36 3.99 21.40
CA PHE A 18 2.73 2.62 21.04
C PHE A 18 3.52 1.88 22.14
N ASN A 19 4.48 2.54 22.78
CA ASN A 19 5.29 1.91 23.83
C ASN A 19 4.42 1.57 25.06
N GLN A 20 3.47 2.43 25.40
CA GLN A 20 2.51 2.17 26.48
C GLN A 20 1.58 1.00 26.13
N LEU A 21 1.07 0.96 24.90
CA LEU A 21 0.24 -0.14 24.41
C LEU A 21 1.01 -1.47 24.43
N LEU A 22 2.24 -1.48 23.92
CA LEU A 22 3.11 -2.65 23.91
C LEU A 22 3.38 -3.15 25.34
N ASN A 23 3.68 -2.24 26.27
CA ASN A 23 3.88 -2.60 27.67
C ASN A 23 2.61 -3.23 28.27
N ILE A 24 1.43 -2.63 28.04
CA ILE A 24 0.15 -3.18 28.53
C ILE A 24 -0.14 -4.56 27.92
N GLN A 25 0.11 -4.73 26.63
CA GLN A 25 -0.04 -5.99 25.90
C GLN A 25 0.80 -7.12 26.53
N GLN A 26 1.97 -6.79 27.08
CA GLN A 26 2.86 -7.74 27.74
C GLN A 26 2.48 -8.05 29.20
N THR A 27 1.61 -7.25 29.84
CA THR A 27 1.29 -7.45 31.27
C THR A 27 0.44 -8.69 31.55
N ASN A 28 -0.55 -9.01 30.69
CA ASN A 28 -1.40 -10.19 30.87
C ASN A 28 -2.18 -10.55 29.60
N PHE A 29 -2.65 -11.80 29.54
CA PHE A 29 -3.40 -12.36 28.39
C PHE A 29 -4.68 -11.61 28.04
N TYR A 30 -5.38 -11.01 29.02
CA TYR A 30 -6.61 -10.27 28.75
C TYR A 30 -6.33 -9.03 27.90
N PHE A 31 -5.37 -8.19 28.30
CA PHE A 31 -5.04 -7.00 27.49
C PHE A 31 -4.35 -7.35 26.18
N LYS A 32 -3.57 -8.45 26.15
CA LYS A 32 -3.03 -8.97 24.89
C LYS A 32 -4.15 -9.25 23.89
N ASN A 33 -5.16 -10.00 24.30
CA ASN A 33 -6.29 -10.34 23.44
C ASN A 33 -7.11 -9.10 23.05
N PHE A 34 -7.38 -8.20 24.01
CA PHE A 34 -8.10 -6.95 23.76
C PHE A 34 -7.37 -6.05 22.75
N ILE A 35 -6.07 -5.80 22.93
CA ILE A 35 -5.29 -4.96 22.02
C ILE A 35 -5.24 -5.60 20.62
N ASN A 36 -5.10 -6.92 20.54
CA ASN A 36 -5.12 -7.64 19.26
C ASN A 36 -6.49 -7.56 18.57
N GLU A 37 -7.58 -7.53 19.35
CA GLU A 37 -8.94 -7.41 18.81
C GLU A 37 -9.19 -6.04 18.18
N TYR A 38 -8.64 -4.98 18.78
CA TYR A 38 -8.81 -3.59 18.34
C TYR A 38 -7.56 -2.99 17.67
N GLU A 39 -6.64 -3.81 17.16
CA GLU A 39 -5.34 -3.36 16.62
C GLU A 39 -5.49 -2.30 15.51
N GLU A 40 -6.56 -2.36 14.74
CA GLU A 40 -6.86 -1.39 13.67
C GLU A 40 -7.27 -0.01 14.18
N GLU A 41 -7.75 0.08 15.43
CA GLU A 41 -8.23 1.32 16.06
C GLU A 41 -7.21 1.96 17.02
N LEU A 42 -6.13 1.25 17.33
CA LEU A 42 -5.13 1.65 18.32
C LEU A 42 -3.90 2.34 17.69
N ALA A 43 -3.17 3.09 18.51
CA ALA A 43 -2.00 3.84 18.07
C ALA A 43 -0.88 2.92 17.58
N ARG A 44 -0.40 3.18 16.35
CA ARG A 44 0.73 2.49 15.72
C ARG A 44 2.03 3.22 16.02
N MET A 45 3.15 2.48 16.04
CA MET A 45 4.46 3.11 16.12
C MET A 45 4.71 3.90 14.83
N LYS A 46 4.98 5.19 14.97
CA LYS A 46 5.34 6.03 13.84
C LYS A 46 6.79 5.80 13.43
N LEU A 47 7.01 5.58 12.14
CA LEU A 47 8.33 5.55 11.52
C LEU A 47 8.36 6.56 10.37
N ASP A 48 9.52 7.17 10.14
CA ASP A 48 9.64 8.24 9.13
C ASP A 48 9.43 7.69 7.72
N LYS A 49 10.05 6.54 7.40
CA LYS A 49 10.07 6.03 6.03
C LYS A 49 10.12 4.50 5.97
N LEU A 50 9.37 3.93 5.02
CA LEU A 50 9.59 2.59 4.47
C LEU A 50 9.99 2.73 3.01
N VAL A 51 11.14 2.18 2.64
CA VAL A 51 11.55 2.10 1.22
C VAL A 51 11.88 0.67 0.86
N ILE A 52 11.23 0.17 -0.18
CA ILE A 52 11.53 -1.12 -0.79
C ILE A 52 12.47 -0.84 -1.98
N LEU A 53 13.74 -1.22 -1.87
CA LEU A 53 14.77 -0.97 -2.88
C LEU A 53 15.65 -2.21 -3.09
N CYS A 54 16.26 -2.30 -4.27
CA CYS A 54 17.41 -3.16 -4.49
C CYS A 54 18.70 -2.41 -4.17
N LEU A 55 19.62 -3.05 -3.45
CA LEU A 55 20.98 -2.54 -3.34
C LEU A 55 21.92 -3.51 -4.06
N HIS A 56 22.80 -2.98 -4.89
CA HIS A 56 23.89 -3.77 -5.43
C HIS A 56 24.85 -4.19 -4.30
N LYS A 57 25.39 -5.42 -4.40
CA LYS A 57 26.25 -6.14 -3.43
C LYS A 57 27.48 -5.41 -2.85
N GLY A 58 27.73 -4.15 -3.19
CA GLY A 58 28.82 -3.34 -2.63
C GLY A 58 28.38 -2.06 -1.91
N LYS A 59 27.06 -1.81 -1.80
CA LYS A 59 26.53 -0.62 -1.09
C LYS A 59 25.93 -0.95 0.27
N SER A 60 25.83 -2.23 0.63
CA SER A 60 25.23 -2.71 1.88
C SER A 60 26.04 -2.33 3.12
N ASP A 61 27.38 -2.23 3.02
CA ASP A 61 28.28 -2.00 4.17
C ASP A 61 28.03 -0.68 4.90
N LYS A 62 27.28 0.24 4.29
CA LYS A 62 26.89 1.52 4.90
C LYS A 62 25.69 1.40 5.84
N TYR A 63 25.04 0.24 5.89
CA TYR A 63 23.81 0.03 6.61
C TYR A 63 23.99 -1.07 7.66
N ASN A 64 23.32 -0.89 8.80
CA ASN A 64 23.31 -1.88 9.86
C ASN A 64 22.15 -2.84 9.61
N SER A 65 22.44 -4.12 9.41
CA SER A 65 21.39 -5.13 9.33
C SER A 65 20.66 -5.23 10.67
N PHE A 66 19.34 -5.31 10.61
CA PHE A 66 18.53 -5.69 11.75
C PHE A 66 18.13 -7.15 11.58
N ASN A 67 18.76 -8.01 12.38
CA ASN A 67 18.35 -9.40 12.52
C ASN A 67 17.39 -9.51 13.71
N PRO A 68 16.15 -9.96 13.51
CA PRO A 68 15.22 -10.14 14.62
C PRO A 68 15.78 -11.18 15.61
N ASN A 69 15.50 -11.00 16.90
CA ASN A 69 15.86 -11.99 17.92
C ASN A 69 15.10 -13.30 17.64
N PRO A 70 15.79 -14.46 17.57
CA PRO A 70 15.18 -15.77 17.32
C PRO A 70 13.94 -16.09 18.15
N LYS A 71 13.93 -15.66 19.41
CA LYS A 71 12.82 -15.89 20.33
C LYS A 71 11.51 -15.18 19.92
N LEU A 72 11.58 -14.17 19.06
CA LEU A 72 10.42 -13.38 18.65
C LEU A 72 9.63 -14.02 17.49
N TYR A 73 10.23 -14.97 16.78
CA TYR A 73 9.60 -15.69 15.67
C TYR A 73 9.53 -17.20 15.89
N ASP A 74 9.76 -17.66 17.13
CA ASP A 74 9.57 -19.04 17.54
C ASP A 74 8.10 -19.29 17.91
N PHE A 75 7.23 -19.25 16.90
CA PHE A 75 5.82 -19.60 17.04
C PHE A 75 5.54 -20.98 16.46
N GLU A 76 4.63 -21.70 17.10
CA GLU A 76 4.13 -22.98 16.59
C GLU A 76 3.35 -22.76 15.28
N ILE A 77 3.64 -23.61 14.30
CA ILE A 77 2.91 -23.68 13.03
C ILE A 77 2.14 -25.00 12.99
N SER A 78 0.94 -25.00 12.38
CA SER A 78 0.20 -26.24 12.18
C SER A 78 0.88 -27.13 11.14
N GLU A 79 0.66 -28.44 11.22
CA GLU A 79 1.17 -29.40 10.23
C GLU A 79 0.72 -29.04 8.80
N GLU A 80 -0.51 -28.55 8.65
CA GLU A 80 -1.04 -28.10 7.35
C GLU A 80 -0.26 -26.91 6.80
N LEU A 81 -0.01 -25.89 7.64
CA LEU A 81 0.74 -24.70 7.23
C LEU A 81 2.20 -25.04 6.93
N GLU A 82 2.83 -25.90 7.74
CA GLU A 82 4.18 -26.39 7.51
C GLU A 82 4.28 -27.10 6.15
N LYS A 83 3.31 -27.96 5.83
CA LYS A 83 3.26 -28.64 4.52
C LYS A 83 3.14 -27.64 3.37
N LYS A 84 2.24 -26.65 3.48
CA LYS A 84 2.12 -25.57 2.48
C LYS A 84 3.45 -24.83 2.29
N TRP A 85 4.11 -24.47 3.39
CA TRP A 85 5.40 -23.77 3.35
C TRP A 85 6.50 -24.61 2.71
N LYS A 86 6.58 -25.90 3.01
CA LYS A 86 7.52 -26.83 2.34
C LYS A 86 7.30 -26.84 0.82
N CYS A 87 6.06 -26.93 0.37
CA CYS A 87 5.76 -26.86 -1.07
C CYS A 87 6.20 -25.52 -1.69
N GLY A 88 5.96 -24.39 -1.02
CA GLY A 88 6.40 -23.08 -1.52
C GLY A 88 7.92 -22.91 -1.59
N ILE A 89 8.66 -23.53 -0.65
CA ILE A 89 10.12 -23.60 -0.67
C ILE A 89 10.60 -24.48 -1.84
N GLU A 90 10.01 -25.65 -2.04
CA GLU A 90 10.33 -26.56 -3.16
C GLU A 90 10.06 -25.91 -4.54
N GLU A 91 8.99 -25.12 -4.64
CA GLU A 91 8.66 -24.31 -5.82
C GLU A 91 9.56 -23.08 -6.00
N HIS A 92 10.46 -22.79 -5.05
CA HIS A 92 11.35 -21.64 -5.04
C HIS A 92 10.61 -20.29 -5.18
N ILE A 93 9.45 -20.15 -4.54
CA ILE A 93 8.66 -18.92 -4.61
C ILE A 93 9.46 -17.77 -3.95
N PRO A 94 9.74 -16.66 -4.67
CA PRO A 94 10.48 -15.55 -4.08
C PRO A 94 9.60 -14.69 -3.17
N MET A 95 10.20 -14.08 -2.14
CA MET A 95 9.54 -13.07 -1.28
C MET A 95 9.21 -11.79 -2.04
N LEU A 96 10.04 -11.44 -3.01
CA LEU A 96 9.95 -10.20 -3.77
C LEU A 96 9.94 -10.50 -5.27
N LEU A 97 9.10 -9.79 -6.00
CA LEU A 97 9.08 -9.76 -7.47
C LEU A 97 9.78 -8.47 -7.92
N GLY A 98 10.82 -8.61 -8.74
CA GLY A 98 11.63 -7.51 -9.25
C GLY A 98 11.41 -7.23 -10.73
N ILE A 99 11.61 -5.98 -11.13
CA ILE A 99 11.45 -5.48 -12.50
C ILE A 99 12.60 -5.89 -13.43
N SER A 100 13.78 -6.16 -12.89
CA SER A 100 14.94 -6.60 -13.67
C SER A 100 15.27 -8.05 -13.35
N GLY A 101 15.49 -8.89 -14.36
CA GLY A 101 16.04 -10.24 -14.18
C GLY A 101 17.47 -10.26 -13.61
N SER A 102 17.94 -9.14 -13.04
CA SER A 102 19.20 -9.06 -12.34
C SER A 102 19.06 -9.72 -10.97
N ARG A 103 19.99 -10.63 -10.66
CA ARG A 103 20.14 -11.30 -9.36
C ARG A 103 20.68 -10.33 -8.30
N SER A 104 19.96 -9.24 -8.08
CA SER A 104 20.35 -8.21 -7.12
C SER A 104 19.75 -8.54 -5.74
N ASP A 105 20.51 -8.26 -4.69
CA ASP A 105 20.03 -8.47 -3.32
C ASP A 105 19.03 -7.35 -2.97
N CYS A 106 17.90 -7.74 -2.37
CA CYS A 106 16.83 -6.81 -2.03
C CYS A 106 16.86 -6.46 -0.54
N PHE A 107 16.67 -5.18 -0.22
CA PHE A 107 16.72 -4.69 1.15
C PHE A 107 15.55 -3.74 1.44
N PHE A 108 15.10 -3.74 2.69
CA PHE A 108 14.06 -2.81 3.15
C PHE A 108 14.69 -1.79 4.07
N LEU A 109 14.58 -0.51 3.73
CA LEU A 109 15.00 0.57 4.60
C LEU A 109 13.82 0.99 5.49
N LEU A 110 13.99 0.85 6.80
CA LEU A 110 13.09 1.36 7.83
C LEU A 110 13.78 2.55 8.53
N GLY A 111 13.22 3.76 8.41
CA GLY A 111 13.74 4.95 9.13
C GLY A 111 13.27 4.97 10.60
N GLN A 112 13.96 5.54 11.60
CA GLN A 112 15.14 6.42 11.69
C GLN A 112 16.48 5.68 11.82
N GLY A 113 17.45 6.02 10.97
CA GLY A 113 18.80 5.46 10.98
C GLY A 113 19.07 4.54 9.78
N SER A 114 20.34 4.25 9.52
CA SER A 114 20.81 3.38 8.43
C SER A 114 20.49 1.89 8.67
N LYS A 115 19.35 1.58 9.31
CA LYS A 115 18.92 0.20 9.58
C LYS A 115 18.13 -0.35 8.41
N TYR A 116 18.35 -1.62 8.10
CA TYR A 116 17.57 -2.33 7.10
C TYR A 116 17.11 -3.69 7.61
N LEU A 117 15.95 -4.13 7.13
CA LEU A 117 15.53 -5.51 7.26
C LEU A 117 16.05 -6.30 6.07
N GLU A 118 16.76 -7.39 6.38
CA GLU A 118 17.13 -8.39 5.40
C GLU A 118 16.01 -9.43 5.33
N PHE A 119 15.46 -9.61 4.12
CA PHE A 119 14.50 -10.66 3.86
C PHE A 119 15.17 -11.78 3.07
N PRO A 120 14.83 -13.05 3.36
CA PRO A 120 15.25 -14.13 2.48
C PRO A 120 14.62 -13.91 1.11
N ILE A 121 15.43 -13.71 0.06
CA ILE A 121 14.88 -13.45 -1.29
C ILE A 121 14.07 -14.66 -1.77
N VAL A 122 14.60 -15.86 -1.54
CA VAL A 122 13.92 -17.14 -1.71
C VAL A 122 14.15 -17.94 -0.43
N PRO A 123 13.12 -18.12 0.40
CA PRO A 123 13.24 -18.91 1.62
C PRO A 123 13.70 -20.33 1.32
N LYS A 124 14.71 -20.81 2.06
CA LYS A 124 15.32 -22.14 1.86
C LYS A 124 14.83 -23.20 2.83
N ASN A 125 14.21 -22.76 3.92
CA ASN A 125 13.75 -23.62 5.01
C ASN A 125 12.62 -22.93 5.79
N ILE A 126 11.99 -23.69 6.70
CA ILE A 126 10.88 -23.23 7.53
C ILE A 126 11.27 -22.07 8.44
N GLU A 127 12.50 -22.04 8.94
CA GLU A 127 12.97 -20.95 9.81
C GLU A 127 13.03 -19.62 9.05
N GLU A 128 13.51 -19.61 7.80
CA GLU A 128 13.47 -18.43 6.93
C GLU A 128 12.03 -17.98 6.63
N MET A 129 11.08 -18.91 6.48
CA MET A 129 9.66 -18.59 6.33
C MET A 129 9.07 -17.95 7.59
N LYS A 130 9.42 -18.46 8.79
CA LYS A 130 9.01 -17.85 10.08
C LYS A 130 9.55 -16.43 10.21
N ILE A 131 10.82 -16.21 9.87
CA ILE A 131 11.45 -14.89 9.86
C ILE A 131 10.69 -13.96 8.91
N ALA A 132 10.45 -14.39 7.67
CA ALA A 132 9.74 -13.59 6.67
C ALA A 132 8.33 -13.18 7.13
N ARG A 133 7.55 -14.15 7.64
CA ARG A 133 6.22 -13.89 8.21
C ARG A 133 6.29 -12.91 9.37
N TYR A 134 7.20 -13.14 10.31
CA TYR A 134 7.38 -12.25 11.46
C TYR A 134 7.69 -10.82 11.02
N LEU A 135 8.63 -10.63 10.09
CA LEU A 135 9.01 -9.31 9.60
C LEU A 135 7.83 -8.61 8.89
N LEU A 136 7.08 -9.31 8.03
CA LEU A 136 5.88 -8.76 7.40
C LEU A 136 4.82 -8.36 8.44
N GLN A 137 4.62 -9.18 9.47
CA GLN A 137 3.70 -8.87 10.56
C GLN A 137 4.17 -7.68 11.39
N GLN A 138 5.48 -7.45 11.52
CA GLN A 138 5.98 -6.24 12.17
C GLN A 138 5.73 -5.02 11.30
N LEU A 139 5.94 -5.09 9.98
CA LEU A 139 5.62 -3.99 9.06
C LEU A 139 4.16 -3.54 9.18
N SER A 140 3.23 -4.49 9.37
CA SER A 140 1.82 -4.17 9.55
C SER A 140 1.46 -3.58 10.90
N LYS A 141 2.41 -3.38 11.83
CA LYS A 141 2.19 -2.72 13.13
C LYS A 141 2.63 -1.26 13.14
N TYR A 142 3.34 -0.83 12.11
CA TYR A 142 3.85 0.53 11.98
C TYR A 142 2.87 1.43 11.23
N PHE A 143 3.01 2.73 11.47
CA PHE A 143 2.49 3.80 10.62
C PHE A 143 3.67 4.56 10.05
N PHE A 144 3.75 4.66 8.73
CA PHE A 144 4.86 5.32 8.06
C PHE A 144 4.47 6.74 7.63
N GLU A 145 5.31 7.75 7.89
CA GLU A 145 5.07 9.07 7.27
C GLU A 145 5.18 8.98 5.75
N TYR A 146 6.10 8.15 5.24
CA TYR A 146 6.26 7.94 3.81
C TYR A 146 6.60 6.48 3.44
N VAL A 147 5.85 5.90 2.51
CA VAL A 147 6.14 4.61 1.88
C VAL A 147 6.56 4.84 0.44
N GLN A 148 7.66 4.23 0.02
CA GLN A 148 8.04 4.19 -1.37
C GLN A 148 8.34 2.76 -1.80
N VAL A 149 7.65 2.34 -2.85
CA VAL A 149 7.87 1.06 -3.51
C VAL A 149 8.44 1.33 -4.88
N ASP A 150 9.67 0.88 -5.09
CA ASP A 150 10.39 1.08 -6.33
C ASP A 150 11.03 -0.24 -6.77
N GLN A 151 10.87 -0.58 -8.05
CA GLN A 151 11.40 -1.77 -8.72
C GLN A 151 11.00 -3.16 -8.18
N PHE A 152 10.57 -3.27 -6.93
CA PHE A 152 10.31 -4.51 -6.23
C PHE A 152 9.01 -4.43 -5.45
N VAL A 153 8.27 -5.53 -5.42
CA VAL A 153 7.04 -5.67 -4.64
C VAL A 153 7.01 -7.02 -3.96
N PHE A 154 6.36 -7.10 -2.80
CA PHE A 154 6.11 -8.39 -2.17
C PHE A 154 5.30 -9.29 -3.11
N ASN A 155 5.77 -10.53 -3.26
CA ASN A 155 5.09 -11.51 -4.09
C ASN A 155 3.72 -11.84 -3.47
N PRO A 156 2.59 -11.58 -4.15
CA PRO A 156 1.26 -11.86 -3.61
C PRO A 156 1.09 -13.33 -3.22
N LYS A 157 1.62 -14.27 -4.02
CA LYS A 157 1.58 -15.71 -3.73
C LYS A 157 2.32 -16.04 -2.43
N MET A 158 3.40 -15.32 -2.14
CA MET A 158 4.15 -15.51 -0.90
C MET A 158 3.44 -14.88 0.30
N ILE A 159 2.82 -13.71 0.14
CA ILE A 159 1.96 -13.13 1.20
C ILE A 159 0.84 -14.11 1.54
N GLU A 160 0.14 -14.61 0.53
CA GLU A 160 -0.89 -15.65 0.72
C GLU A 160 -0.28 -16.85 1.45
N LEU A 161 0.80 -17.45 0.96
CA LEU A 161 1.43 -18.60 1.60
C LEU A 161 1.77 -18.38 3.09
N LEU A 162 2.29 -17.20 3.45
CA LEU A 162 2.66 -16.87 4.82
C LEU A 162 1.46 -16.63 5.73
N PHE A 163 0.31 -16.19 5.20
CA PHE A 163 -0.86 -15.78 5.99
C PHE A 163 -2.14 -16.62 5.77
N ASP A 164 -2.16 -17.55 4.81
CA ASP A 164 -3.33 -18.34 4.36
C ASP A 164 -3.75 -19.45 5.36
N GLY A 165 -2.91 -19.78 6.36
CA GLY A 165 -3.28 -20.70 7.45
C GLY A 165 -4.04 -20.06 8.61
N ASN A 166 -4.17 -18.74 8.59
CA ASN A 166 -4.60 -17.99 9.75
C ASN A 166 -6.02 -17.47 9.57
N LYS A 167 -6.98 -18.05 10.29
CA LYS A 167 -8.25 -17.38 10.65
C LYS A 167 -8.04 -16.07 11.46
N THR A 168 -6.79 -15.66 11.71
CA THR A 168 -6.50 -14.38 12.36
C THR A 168 -6.84 -13.27 11.38
N LYS A 169 -7.81 -12.44 11.78
CA LYS A 169 -8.48 -11.37 11.04
C LYS A 169 -7.60 -10.31 10.35
N ILE A 170 -6.28 -10.37 10.45
CA ILE A 170 -5.42 -9.24 10.09
C ILE A 170 -4.61 -9.59 8.84
N PRO A 171 -5.11 -9.23 7.64
CA PRO A 171 -4.30 -9.29 6.42
C PRO A 171 -3.09 -8.37 6.58
N LEU A 172 -1.99 -8.66 5.88
CA LEU A 172 -0.88 -7.72 5.75
C LEU A 172 -1.41 -6.36 5.27
N GLN A 173 -1.33 -5.34 6.11
CA GLN A 173 -1.71 -3.95 5.80
C GLN A 173 -0.58 -3.01 6.18
N ILE A 174 -0.09 -2.24 5.21
CA ILE A 174 0.91 -1.19 5.41
C ILE A 174 0.16 0.13 5.50
N HIS A 175 0.29 0.80 6.64
CA HIS A 175 -0.36 2.08 6.89
C HIS A 175 0.63 3.22 6.72
N SER A 176 0.23 4.26 5.99
CA SER A 176 1.07 5.42 5.77
C SER A 176 0.30 6.72 5.66
N ARG A 177 1.00 7.85 5.81
CA ARG A 177 0.46 9.16 5.45
C ARG A 177 0.57 9.38 3.95
N GLU A 178 1.74 9.14 3.39
CA GLU A 178 2.00 9.23 1.96
C GLU A 178 2.60 7.94 1.44
N ALA A 179 2.15 7.50 0.27
CA ALA A 179 2.70 6.36 -0.41
C ALA A 179 2.98 6.71 -1.87
N ASN A 180 4.13 6.27 -2.36
CA ASN A 180 4.56 6.49 -3.73
C ASN A 180 4.97 5.16 -4.35
N ILE A 181 4.29 4.79 -5.43
CA ILE A 181 4.65 3.64 -6.24
C ILE A 181 5.16 4.14 -7.58
N ILE A 182 6.40 3.78 -7.91
CA ILE A 182 7.00 4.08 -9.20
C ILE A 182 6.95 2.80 -10.02
N ILE A 183 6.34 2.88 -11.19
CA ILE A 183 6.10 1.70 -12.00
C ILE A 183 6.86 1.75 -13.33
N TYR A 184 7.66 0.72 -13.54
CA TYR A 184 8.55 0.51 -14.69
C TYR A 184 8.29 -0.85 -15.35
N TYR A 185 8.18 -0.90 -16.68
CA TYR A 185 8.01 -2.13 -17.47
C TYR A 185 6.89 -3.08 -16.97
N ASN A 186 6.67 -4.21 -17.62
CA ASN A 186 5.46 -5.05 -17.55
C ASN A 186 5.00 -5.62 -16.17
N TYR A 187 5.56 -5.19 -15.03
CA TYR A 187 5.22 -5.66 -13.67
C TYR A 187 4.15 -4.82 -12.95
N TYR A 188 3.46 -3.91 -13.65
CA TYR A 188 2.44 -3.02 -13.08
C TYR A 188 1.34 -3.75 -12.30
N ASN A 189 0.89 -4.91 -12.79
CA ASN A 189 -0.20 -5.66 -12.15
C ASN A 189 0.14 -6.04 -10.70
N TYR A 190 1.37 -6.48 -10.42
CA TYR A 190 1.76 -6.86 -9.07
C TYR A 190 1.84 -5.66 -8.12
N LEU A 191 2.40 -4.54 -8.59
CA LEU A 191 2.53 -3.31 -7.80
C LEU A 191 1.16 -2.68 -7.49
N LEU A 192 0.27 -2.62 -8.49
CA LEU A 192 -1.07 -2.09 -8.31
C LEU A 192 -1.95 -3.03 -7.48
N ASN A 193 -1.86 -4.35 -7.66
CA ASN A 193 -2.53 -5.33 -6.80
C ASN A 193 -2.03 -5.24 -5.35
N PHE A 194 -0.73 -5.03 -5.16
CA PHE A 194 -0.17 -4.82 -3.83
C PHE A 194 -0.75 -3.57 -3.17
N ALA A 195 -0.79 -2.44 -3.90
CA ALA A 195 -1.41 -1.22 -3.39
C ALA A 195 -2.88 -1.44 -3.04
N LEU A 196 -3.63 -2.08 -3.94
CA LEU A 196 -5.05 -2.32 -3.75
C LEU A 196 -5.33 -3.21 -2.55
N ASN A 197 -4.51 -4.23 -2.27
CA ASN A 197 -4.79 -5.23 -1.24
C ASN A 197 -4.11 -4.97 0.10
N HIS A 198 -2.95 -4.31 0.10
CA HIS A 198 -2.06 -4.26 1.27
C HIS A 198 -1.62 -2.85 1.67
N LEU A 199 -2.06 -1.80 0.99
CA LEU A 199 -1.68 -0.43 1.30
C LEU A 199 -2.89 0.40 1.74
N ILE A 200 -2.73 1.11 2.85
CA ILE A 200 -3.68 2.12 3.35
C ILE A 200 -2.87 3.42 3.51
N SER A 201 -3.29 4.47 2.83
CA SER A 201 -2.56 5.74 2.83
C SER A 201 -3.46 6.95 2.69
N ASN A 202 -3.18 8.06 3.39
CA ASN A 202 -3.96 9.27 3.15
C ASN A 202 -3.77 9.76 1.71
N GLN A 203 -2.53 9.79 1.21
CA GLN A 203 -2.21 10.15 -0.16
C GLN A 203 -1.45 9.01 -0.85
N PHE A 204 -1.93 8.60 -2.02
CA PHE A 204 -1.28 7.60 -2.85
C PHE A 204 -0.91 8.17 -4.21
N THR A 205 0.40 8.22 -4.48
CA THR A 205 0.96 8.64 -5.76
C THR A 205 1.37 7.43 -6.57
N VAL A 206 0.90 7.38 -7.81
CA VAL A 206 1.30 6.39 -8.81
C VAL A 206 2.06 7.12 -9.90
N ARG A 207 3.36 6.87 -9.99
CA ARG A 207 4.21 7.38 -11.07
C ARG A 207 4.42 6.31 -12.12
N ILE A 208 4.01 6.58 -13.35
CA ILE A 208 4.14 5.66 -14.46
C ILE A 208 5.30 6.12 -15.37
N GLU A 209 6.35 5.29 -15.45
CA GLU A 209 7.52 5.58 -16.27
C GLU A 209 7.68 4.53 -17.38
N LYS A 210 7.85 5.00 -18.63
CA LYS A 210 8.23 4.17 -19.79
C LYS A 210 7.26 3.01 -20.09
N ILE A 211 5.94 3.24 -20.06
CA ILE A 211 4.93 2.28 -20.55
C ILE A 211 4.58 2.57 -22.00
N ASP A 212 4.64 1.53 -22.85
CA ASP A 212 4.15 1.60 -24.24
C ASP A 212 2.64 1.32 -24.36
N ASN A 213 2.06 0.48 -23.48
CA ASN A 213 0.64 0.13 -23.47
C ASN A 213 0.00 0.38 -22.09
N LEU A 214 -0.46 1.60 -21.84
CA LEU A 214 -1.16 1.96 -20.60
C LEU A 214 -2.60 1.42 -20.57
N GLU A 215 -3.19 1.13 -21.73
CA GLU A 215 -4.59 0.72 -21.88
C GLU A 215 -4.88 -0.59 -21.15
N GLN A 216 -3.94 -1.53 -21.17
CA GLN A 216 -4.08 -2.82 -20.47
C GLN A 216 -4.23 -2.69 -18.94
N TYR A 217 -3.85 -1.54 -18.36
CA TYR A 217 -3.89 -1.28 -16.93
C TYR A 217 -5.03 -0.35 -16.52
N ILE A 218 -5.78 0.19 -17.47
CA ILE A 218 -6.84 1.16 -17.18
C ILE A 218 -7.86 0.59 -16.20
N ASN A 219 -8.18 -0.71 -16.30
CA ASN A 219 -9.17 -1.34 -15.43
C ASN A 219 -8.75 -1.34 -13.96
N ILE A 220 -7.50 -1.73 -13.65
CA ILE A 220 -7.01 -1.74 -12.27
C ILE A 220 -6.79 -0.33 -11.71
N LEU A 221 -6.33 0.61 -12.54
CA LEU A 221 -6.21 2.02 -12.15
C LEU A 221 -7.57 2.65 -11.86
N PHE A 222 -8.58 2.29 -12.65
CA PHE A 222 -9.95 2.71 -12.47
C PHE A 222 -10.54 2.10 -11.19
N GLU A 223 -10.34 0.81 -10.95
CA GLU A 223 -10.78 0.10 -9.74
C GLU A 223 -10.21 0.75 -8.47
N ILE A 224 -8.92 1.08 -8.46
CA ILE A 224 -8.28 1.80 -7.34
C ILE A 224 -9.00 3.14 -7.05
N LEU A 225 -9.50 3.83 -8.07
CA LEU A 225 -10.17 5.13 -7.91
C LEU A 225 -11.62 4.99 -7.47
N THR A 226 -12.34 3.98 -7.97
CA THR A 226 -13.76 3.79 -7.67
C THR A 226 -14.01 3.06 -6.35
N ASN A 227 -13.08 2.18 -5.95
CA ASN A 227 -13.26 1.30 -4.79
C ASN A 227 -12.23 1.58 -3.68
N GLY A 228 -11.23 2.43 -3.93
CA GLY A 228 -10.14 2.69 -2.99
C GLY A 228 -10.40 3.82 -1.99
N GLY A 229 -11.57 4.44 -1.95
CA GLY A 229 -11.85 5.61 -1.11
C GLY A 229 -11.84 5.35 0.40
N ASN A 230 -11.94 4.09 0.82
CA ASN A 230 -11.70 3.66 2.20
C ASN A 230 -10.20 3.52 2.54
N LYS A 231 -9.34 3.30 1.55
CA LYS A 231 -7.89 3.15 1.70
C LYS A 231 -7.12 4.43 1.40
N PHE A 232 -7.65 5.26 0.52
CA PHE A 232 -7.00 6.44 -0.03
C PHE A 232 -7.93 7.64 0.01
N SER A 233 -7.51 8.70 0.70
CA SER A 233 -8.25 9.98 0.67
C SER A 233 -7.95 10.78 -0.61
N LYS A 234 -6.73 10.64 -1.12
CA LYS A 234 -6.23 11.33 -2.30
C LYS A 234 -5.38 10.41 -3.16
N ILE A 235 -5.61 10.41 -4.47
CA ILE A 235 -4.75 9.71 -5.44
C ILE A 235 -4.18 10.68 -6.47
N ILE A 236 -2.88 10.55 -6.74
CA ILE A 236 -2.15 11.34 -7.73
C ILE A 236 -1.54 10.41 -8.78
N TYR A 237 -1.90 10.59 -10.04
CA TYR A 237 -1.24 9.95 -11.17
C TYR A 237 -0.24 10.89 -11.81
N GLU A 238 1.03 10.52 -11.76
CA GLU A 238 2.12 11.25 -12.40
C GLU A 238 2.60 10.50 -13.64
N HIS A 239 2.58 11.18 -14.80
CA HIS A 239 3.27 10.81 -16.04
C HIS A 239 2.90 9.49 -16.71
N PRO A 240 2.80 9.50 -18.05
CA PRO A 240 1.62 10.06 -18.68
C PRO A 240 0.35 9.38 -18.14
N ALA A 241 -0.50 10.14 -17.45
CA ALA A 241 -1.86 9.67 -17.18
C ALA A 241 -2.67 9.57 -18.48
N SER A 242 -3.47 8.52 -18.63
CA SER A 242 -4.32 8.35 -19.81
C SER A 242 -5.53 9.30 -19.75
N PHE A 243 -5.75 10.08 -20.82
CA PHE A 243 -6.98 10.85 -20.99
C PHE A 243 -8.23 9.94 -20.99
N GLN A 244 -8.07 8.67 -21.40
CA GLN A 244 -9.14 7.67 -21.32
C GLN A 244 -9.54 7.36 -19.87
N LEU A 245 -8.57 7.24 -18.96
CA LEU A 245 -8.85 6.99 -17.54
C LEU A 245 -9.65 8.18 -16.95
N PHE A 246 -9.27 9.40 -17.27
CA PHE A 246 -10.04 10.59 -16.90
C PHE A 246 -11.49 10.54 -17.42
N ASN A 247 -11.69 10.18 -18.69
CA ASN A 247 -13.03 10.08 -19.27
C ASN A 247 -13.88 8.97 -18.61
N LEU A 248 -13.27 7.83 -18.28
CA LEU A 248 -13.95 6.75 -17.56
C LEU A 248 -14.43 7.19 -16.19
N ILE A 249 -13.60 7.94 -15.45
CA ILE A 249 -13.97 8.47 -14.14
C ILE A 249 -15.08 9.49 -14.25
N LYS A 250 -15.00 10.41 -15.24
CA LYS A 250 -16.08 11.36 -15.51
C LYS A 250 -17.41 10.64 -15.77
N LEU A 251 -17.38 9.62 -16.64
CA LEU A 251 -18.57 8.82 -16.93
C LEU A 251 -19.09 8.11 -15.67
N HIS A 252 -18.21 7.48 -14.89
CA HIS A 252 -18.57 6.79 -13.66
C HIS A 252 -19.21 7.72 -12.61
N ILE A 253 -18.66 8.92 -12.40
CA ILE A 253 -19.24 9.93 -11.52
C ILE A 253 -20.67 10.26 -11.96
N GLN A 254 -20.92 10.36 -13.27
CA GLN A 254 -22.23 10.73 -13.79
C GLN A 254 -23.23 9.57 -13.68
N THR A 255 -22.80 8.32 -13.94
CA THR A 255 -23.71 7.19 -14.21
C THR A 255 -23.64 6.04 -13.20
N SER A 256 -22.75 6.07 -12.20
CA SER A 256 -22.72 5.01 -11.18
C SER A 256 -23.81 5.21 -10.14
N LYS A 257 -24.42 4.10 -9.68
CA LYS A 257 -25.37 4.11 -8.55
C LYS A 257 -24.64 4.13 -7.19
N ASN A 258 -23.42 3.61 -7.14
CA ASN A 258 -22.59 3.61 -5.95
C ASN A 258 -21.32 4.42 -6.23
N ILE A 259 -21.21 5.58 -5.59
CA ILE A 259 -20.03 6.45 -5.63
C ILE A 259 -19.50 6.72 -4.20
N SER A 260 -19.99 5.97 -3.22
CA SER A 260 -19.64 6.16 -1.81
C SER A 260 -18.21 5.73 -1.52
N GLU A 261 -17.73 4.70 -2.23
CA GLU A 261 -16.40 4.12 -2.11
C GLU A 261 -15.33 4.82 -2.98
N MET A 262 -15.75 5.81 -3.77
CA MET A 262 -14.84 6.52 -4.66
C MET A 262 -13.88 7.44 -3.89
N VAL A 263 -12.64 7.52 -4.36
CA VAL A 263 -11.62 8.43 -3.81
C VAL A 263 -12.10 9.88 -3.88
N LYS A 264 -11.90 10.62 -2.78
CA LYS A 264 -12.43 11.98 -2.61
C LYS A 264 -11.68 13.02 -3.45
N GLU A 265 -10.37 12.86 -3.63
CA GLU A 265 -9.52 13.77 -4.40
C GLU A 265 -8.64 12.99 -5.37
N ILE A 266 -8.78 13.26 -6.67
CA ILE A 266 -8.05 12.59 -7.74
C ILE A 266 -7.30 13.65 -8.53
N LYS A 267 -6.00 13.47 -8.72
CA LYS A 267 -5.18 14.36 -9.53
C LYS A 267 -4.48 13.59 -10.64
N PHE A 268 -4.56 14.11 -11.86
CA PHE A 268 -3.78 13.67 -13.00
C PHE A 268 -2.79 14.77 -13.35
N CYS A 269 -1.50 14.44 -13.37
CA CYS A 269 -0.44 15.36 -13.74
C CYS A 269 0.07 15.02 -15.14
N ARG A 270 0.22 16.04 -15.99
CA ARG A 270 0.90 15.96 -17.30
C ARG A 270 0.24 14.95 -18.26
N ILE A 271 -1.09 15.00 -18.39
CA ILE A 271 -1.82 14.26 -19.44
C ILE A 271 -1.46 14.87 -20.80
N LYS A 272 -0.94 14.05 -21.72
CA LYS A 272 -0.66 14.49 -23.09
C LYS A 272 -1.94 14.55 -23.92
N VAL A 273 -2.16 15.67 -24.60
CA VAL A 273 -3.28 15.87 -25.53
C VAL A 273 -2.79 16.20 -26.94
N ARG A 274 -3.53 15.77 -27.96
CA ARG A 274 -3.21 16.08 -29.36
C ARG A 274 -3.36 17.59 -29.61
N ARG A 275 -2.39 18.18 -30.34
CA ARG A 275 -2.22 19.64 -30.58
C ARG A 275 -3.42 20.38 -31.20
N ASN A 276 -4.47 19.69 -31.66
CA ASN A 276 -5.59 20.32 -32.36
C ASN A 276 -6.70 20.87 -31.46
N ASN A 277 -6.57 20.76 -30.14
CA ASN A 277 -7.60 21.25 -29.24
C ASN A 277 -7.21 22.64 -28.71
N ASN A 278 -8.04 23.65 -28.97
CA ASN A 278 -8.00 24.96 -28.31
C ASN A 278 -8.40 24.82 -26.84
N LEU A 279 -7.65 24.05 -26.06
CA LEU A 279 -7.91 23.81 -24.65
C LEU A 279 -7.66 25.09 -23.88
N LYS A 280 -8.63 25.47 -23.07
CA LYS A 280 -8.53 26.57 -22.11
C LYS A 280 -8.60 25.97 -20.71
N THR A 281 -7.93 26.61 -19.78
CA THR A 281 -8.14 26.32 -18.35
C THR A 281 -9.63 26.44 -18.06
N THR A 282 -10.20 25.38 -17.51
CA THR A 282 -11.66 25.26 -17.33
C THR A 282 -11.93 24.70 -15.95
N ASN A 283 -12.98 25.22 -15.32
CA ASN A 283 -13.51 24.70 -14.07
C ASN A 283 -15.01 24.43 -14.26
N TYR A 284 -15.48 23.24 -13.89
CA TYR A 284 -16.88 22.86 -13.95
C TYR A 284 -17.23 21.84 -12.87
N GLN A 285 -18.52 21.58 -12.68
CA GLN A 285 -19.01 20.58 -11.74
C GLN A 285 -19.61 19.38 -12.48
N LEU A 286 -19.42 18.19 -11.93
CA LEU A 286 -20.13 16.97 -12.29
C LEU A 286 -21.13 16.65 -11.17
N SER A 287 -22.37 16.36 -11.56
CA SER A 287 -23.40 15.84 -10.65
C SER A 287 -23.73 14.41 -11.07
N ASN A 288 -23.97 13.55 -10.09
CA ASN A 288 -24.41 12.18 -10.34
C ASN A 288 -25.90 12.17 -10.68
N ILE A 289 -26.31 11.42 -11.72
CA ILE A 289 -27.70 11.40 -12.17
C ILE A 289 -28.64 10.65 -11.21
N TYR A 290 -28.11 9.73 -10.41
CA TYR A 290 -28.87 8.95 -9.43
C TYR A 290 -28.88 9.59 -8.05
N ASN A 291 -27.89 10.43 -7.72
CA ASN A 291 -27.81 11.20 -6.49
C ASN A 291 -27.23 12.61 -6.75
N PRO A 292 -28.08 13.59 -7.15
CA PRO A 292 -27.63 14.95 -7.48
C PRO A 292 -26.99 15.75 -6.34
N GLU A 293 -27.14 15.29 -5.08
CA GLU A 293 -26.48 15.91 -3.93
C GLU A 293 -24.98 15.64 -3.93
N ILE A 294 -24.54 14.52 -4.50
CA ILE A 294 -23.11 14.21 -4.62
C ILE A 294 -22.54 14.89 -5.86
N LYS A 295 -21.68 15.88 -5.63
CA LYS A 295 -21.03 16.69 -6.68
C LYS A 295 -19.52 16.58 -6.63
N PHE A 296 -18.90 16.78 -7.79
CA PHE A 296 -17.45 16.85 -7.93
C PHE A 296 -17.07 18.12 -8.69
N SER A 297 -16.10 18.89 -8.17
CA SER A 297 -15.42 19.93 -8.95
C SER A 297 -14.38 19.28 -9.84
N VAL A 298 -14.35 19.69 -11.09
CA VAL A 298 -13.32 19.33 -12.06
C VAL A 298 -12.60 20.59 -12.50
N TYR A 299 -11.32 20.66 -12.16
CA TYR A 299 -10.42 21.72 -12.58
C TYR A 299 -9.43 21.15 -13.61
N ILE A 300 -9.36 21.77 -14.78
CA ILE A 300 -8.43 21.42 -15.85
C ILE A 300 -7.53 22.62 -16.10
N GLU A 301 -6.23 22.44 -15.91
CA GLU A 301 -5.20 23.43 -16.14
C GLU A 301 -4.37 23.03 -17.37
N VAL A 302 -4.24 23.95 -18.33
CA VAL A 302 -3.40 23.75 -19.51
C VAL A 302 -1.99 24.25 -19.21
N LYS A 303 -1.01 23.34 -19.19
CA LYS A 303 0.41 23.65 -18.94
C LYS A 303 1.21 23.73 -20.25
N TYR A 304 2.47 24.18 -20.14
CA TYR A 304 3.53 24.29 -21.17
C TYR A 304 3.13 24.00 -22.63
N TYR A 305 3.31 24.99 -23.53
CA TYR A 305 3.13 24.85 -24.99
C TYR A 305 1.81 24.20 -25.45
N ARG A 306 0.75 24.19 -24.62
CA ARG A 306 -0.59 23.65 -24.91
C ARG A 306 -0.65 22.13 -25.17
N THR A 307 0.33 21.34 -24.70
CA THR A 307 0.33 19.89 -24.91
C THR A 307 0.05 19.06 -23.66
N ASP A 308 0.18 19.66 -22.48
CA ASP A 308 0.06 18.96 -21.20
C ASP A 308 -1.14 19.52 -20.40
N LEU A 309 -1.92 18.63 -19.81
CA LEU A 309 -3.01 18.97 -18.90
C LEU A 309 -2.72 18.45 -17.50
N ASP A 310 -2.99 19.29 -16.51
CA ASP A 310 -3.21 18.85 -15.14
C ASP A 310 -4.71 18.87 -14.87
N VAL A 311 -5.23 17.80 -14.29
CA VAL A 311 -6.65 17.65 -13.97
C VAL A 311 -6.80 17.31 -12.50
N GLU A 312 -7.66 18.02 -11.80
CA GLU A 312 -8.06 17.73 -10.44
C GLU A 312 -9.56 17.48 -10.39
N ILE A 313 -9.96 16.36 -9.81
CA ILE A 313 -11.34 15.99 -9.52
C ILE A 313 -11.47 15.89 -8.00
N LYS A 314 -12.36 16.69 -7.41
CA LYS A 314 -12.55 16.73 -5.96
C LYS A 314 -14.03 16.65 -5.62
N ARG A 315 -14.39 15.74 -4.72
CA ARG A 315 -15.75 15.65 -4.17
C ARG A 315 -16.04 16.91 -3.36
N ILE A 316 -17.18 17.53 -3.63
CA ILE A 316 -17.68 18.70 -2.91
C ILE A 316 -18.88 18.22 -2.10
N ASN A 317 -18.83 18.40 -0.79
CA ASN A 317 -19.94 18.09 0.12
C ASN A 317 -20.91 19.26 0.17
#